data_AF-A0A929VNV9-F1
#
_entry.id   AF-A0A929VNV9-F1
#
_cell.length_a   1.000
_cell.length_b   1.000
_cell.length_c   1.000
_cell.angle_alpha   90.00
_cell.angle_beta   90.00
_cell.angle_gamma   90.00
#
_symmetry.space_group_name_H-M   'P 1'
#
loop_
_entity.id
_entity.type
_entity.pdbx_description
1 polymer ?
#
loop_
_entity_poly.entity_id
_entity_poly.type
_entity_poly.pdbx_seq_one_letter_code
_entity_poly.pdbx_strand_id
1 'polypeptide(L)' 'VKEGKDSAQGVGYLDDGTMIVVENGRKAVGTTTEVEVSSILQTPAGRMIFARIKK' A
#
# COMPACT_ATOMS: atom_id res chain seq x y z
N VAL A 1 11.94 7.77 -1.68
CA VAL A 1 10.59 7.65 -1.08
C VAL A 1 9.67 8.58 -1.85
N LYS A 2 8.76 8.04 -2.69
CA LYS A 2 7.82 8.86 -3.46
C LYS A 2 6.57 9.04 -2.61
N GLU A 3 6.15 10.28 -2.40
CA GLU A 3 4.86 10.59 -1.78
C GLU A 3 3.76 9.99 -2.66
N GLY A 4 2.89 9.17 -2.07
CA GLY A 4 1.64 8.79 -2.72
C GLY A 4 0.84 10.05 -3.06
N LYS A 5 -0.01 9.98 -4.08
CA LYS A 5 -0.78 11.14 -4.58
C LYS A 5 -1.66 11.80 -3.49
N ASP A 6 -1.94 11.07 -2.42
CA ASP A 6 -2.63 11.56 -1.22
C ASP A 6 -1.76 11.44 0.04
N SER A 7 -1.65 12.55 0.76
CA SER A 7 -0.87 12.70 2.01
C SER A 7 -1.29 11.76 3.16
N ALA A 8 -2.32 10.94 2.97
CA ALA A 8 -2.81 9.95 3.92
C ALA A 8 -2.31 8.52 3.65
N GLN A 9 -1.71 8.25 2.49
CA GLN A 9 -1.35 6.89 2.08
C GLN A 9 0.01 6.45 2.61
N GLY A 10 0.12 5.18 2.96
CA GLY A 10 1.39 4.46 3.09
C GLY A 10 1.68 3.66 1.84
N VAL A 11 2.95 3.47 1.49
CA VAL A 11 3.36 2.61 0.36
C VAL A 11 4.37 1.59 0.86
N GLY A 12 4.14 0.33 0.52
CA GLY A 12 5.05 -0.78 0.73
C GLY A 12 5.30 -1.54 -0.56
N TYR A 13 6.27 -2.45 -0.52
CA TYR A 13 6.60 -3.34 -1.63
C TYR A 13 6.71 -4.76 -1.10
N LEU A 14 6.23 -5.72 -1.88
CA LEU A 14 6.57 -7.13 -1.69
C LEU A 14 7.95 -7.43 -2.28
N ASP A 15 8.51 -8.57 -1.92
CA ASP A 15 9.82 -9.03 -2.39
C ASP A 15 9.88 -9.21 -3.91
N ASP A 16 8.73 -9.46 -4.55
CA ASP A 16 8.58 -9.57 -6.00
C ASP A 16 8.46 -8.21 -6.73
N GLY A 17 8.51 -7.10 -5.98
CA GLY A 17 8.37 -5.74 -6.50
C GLY A 17 6.93 -5.24 -6.63
N THR A 18 5.92 -6.04 -6.25
CA THR A 18 4.52 -5.60 -6.23
C THR A 18 4.35 -4.44 -5.26
N MET A 19 3.77 -3.34 -5.74
CA MET A 19 3.51 -2.16 -4.93
C MET A 19 2.20 -2.31 -4.15
N ILE A 20 2.26 -2.10 -2.84
CA ILE A 20 1.11 -2.08 -1.93
C ILE A 20 0.85 -0.63 -1.50
N VAL A 21 -0.34 -0.13 -1.75
CA VAL A 21 -0.81 1.18 -1.31
C VAL A 21 -1.80 0.99 -0.16
N VAL A 22 -1.44 1.47 1.02
CA VAL A 22 -2.26 1.36 2.23
C VAL A 22 -2.97 2.69 2.50
N GLU A 23 -4.29 2.69 2.44
CA GLU A 23 -5.12 3.84 2.79
C GLU A 23 -5.00 4.17 4.28
N ASN A 24 -4.89 5.46 4.61
CA ASN A 24 -4.61 5.96 5.97
C ASN A 24 -3.31 5.38 6.59
N GLY A 25 -2.43 4.82 5.74
CA GLY A 25 -1.18 4.18 6.14
C GLY A 25 -0.10 5.11 6.67
N ARG A 26 -0.23 6.44 6.50
CA ARG A 26 0.84 7.39 6.87
C ARG A 26 1.26 7.28 8.34
N LYS A 27 0.32 7.09 9.26
CA LYS A 27 0.61 6.98 10.70
C LYS A 27 1.24 5.64 11.10
N ALA A 28 1.11 4.63 10.25
CA ALA A 28 1.65 3.29 10.48
C ALA A 28 3.03 3.09 9.83
N VAL A 29 3.55 4.08 9.07
CA VAL A 29 4.88 3.99 8.46
C VAL A 29 5.95 3.81 9.53
N GLY A 30 6.80 2.80 9.36
CA GLY A 30 7.84 2.42 10.32
C GLY A 30 7.36 1.49 11.43
N THR A 31 6.08 1.09 11.43
CA THR A 31 5.54 0.10 12.36
C THR A 31 5.07 -1.15 11.61
N THR A 32 4.99 -2.28 12.30
CA THR A 32 4.34 -3.48 11.75
C THR A 32 2.86 -3.38 12.05
N THR A 33 2.01 -3.41 11.02
CA THR A 33 0.55 -3.27 11.14
C THR A 33 -0.13 -4.27 10.22
N GLU A 34 -1.20 -4.89 10.70
CA GLU A 34 -2.03 -5.79 9.87
C GLU A 34 -2.95 -4.96 8.96
N VAL A 35 -2.99 -5.34 7.67
CA VAL A 35 -3.80 -4.66 6.67
C VAL A 35 -4.68 -5.66 5.95
N GLU A 36 -5.86 -5.21 5.52
CA GLU A 36 -6.78 -5.97 4.70
C GLU A 36 -6.70 -5.49 3.26
N VAL A 37 -6.51 -6.41 2.31
CA VAL A 37 -6.48 -6.10 0.88
C VAL A 37 -7.89 -5.73 0.43
N SER A 38 -8.04 -4.52 -0.10
CA SER A 38 -9.32 -4.00 -0.57
C SER A 38 -9.53 -4.21 -2.07
N SER A 39 -8.47 -4.04 -2.88
CA SER A 39 -8.53 -4.32 -4.32
C SER A 39 -7.16 -4.56 -4.92
N ILE A 40 -7.15 -5.14 -6.11
CA ILE A 40 -5.93 -5.39 -6.89
C ILE A 40 -6.14 -4.74 -8.26
N LEU A 41 -5.22 -3.87 -8.64
CA LEU A 41 -5.14 -3.31 -9.97
C LEU A 41 -4.01 -3.99 -10.73
N GLN A 42 -4.36 -4.74 -11.77
CA GLN A 42 -3.40 -5.37 -12.65
C GLN A 42 -3.27 -4.57 -13.94
N THR A 43 -2.04 -4.24 -14.32
CA THR A 43 -1.70 -3.55 -15.58
C THR A 43 -0.62 -4.35 -16.32
N PRO A 44 -0.41 -4.12 -17.63
CA PRO A 44 0.71 -4.73 -18.35
C PRO A 44 2.09 -4.39 -17.76
N ALA A 45 2.21 -3.25 -17.08
CA ALA A 45 3.43 -2.80 -16.42
C ALA A 45 3.65 -3.43 -15.03
N GLY A 46 2.65 -4.16 -14.49
CA GLY A 46 2.74 -4.81 -13.20
C GLY A 46 1.44 -4.76 -12.39
N ARG A 47 1.55 -5.24 -11.15
CA ARG A 47 0.44 -5.34 -10.19
C ARG A 47 0.57 -4.27 -9.10
N MET A 48 -0.56 -3.67 -8.76
CA MET A 48 -0.70 -2.78 -7.62
C MET A 48 -1.79 -3.33 -6.70
N ILE A 49 -1.51 -3.37 -5.41
CA ILE A 49 -2.44 -3.85 -4.39
C ILE A 49 -2.87 -2.65 -3.55
N PHE A 50 -4.17 -2.49 -3.34
CA PHE A 50 -4.71 -1.52 -2.41
C PHE A 50 -5.15 -2.24 -1.15
N ALA A 51 -4.83 -1.67 0.00
CA ALA A 51 -5.17 -2.22 1.30
C ALA A 51 -5.60 -1.10 2.26
N ARG A 52 -6.25 -1.50 3.36
CA ARG A 52 -6.63 -0.62 4.46
C ARG A 52 -6.13 -1.18 5.78
N ILE A 53 -5.81 -0.33 6.74
CA ILE A 53 -5.46 -0.78 8.10
C ILE A 53 -6.66 -1.54 8.68
N LYS A 54 -6.41 -2.77 9.13
CA LYS A 54 -7.41 -3.59 9.80
C LYS A 54 -7.65 -2.99 11.19
N LYS A 55 -8.92 -2.73 11.53
CA LYS A 55 -9.30 -2.26 12.87
C LYS A 55 -9.23 -3.38 13.89
#